data_AF-A0A830CLV2-F1
#
_entry.id   AF-A0A830CLV2-F1
#
_cell.length_a   1.000
_cell.length_b   1.000
_cell.length_c   1.000
_cell.angle_alpha   90.00
_cell.angle_beta   90.00
_cell.angle_gamma   90.00
#
_symmetry.space_group_name_H-M   'P 1'
#
loop_
_entity.id
_entity.type
_entity.pdbx_description
1 polymer ?
#
loop_
_entity_poly.entity_id
_entity_poly.type
_entity_poly.pdbx_seq_one_letter_code
_entity_poly.pdbx_strand_id
1 'polypeptide(L)' 'MLVNRILKHEKKSLAYQIIYRVMKKIQQKTETNPLSVLRQAIRGVSLDIAIILYCPW' A
#
# COMPACT_ATOMS: atom_id res chain seq x y z
N MET A 1 2.79 1.65 8.43
CA MET A 1 1.44 1.42 9.00
C MET A 1 0.38 2.06 8.09
N LEU A 2 -0.03 1.37 7.01
CA LEU A 2 -0.90 1.93 5.95
C LEU A 2 -2.40 1.69 6.21
N VAL A 3 -2.71 0.58 6.89
CA VAL A 3 -4.10 0.16 7.18
C VAL A 3 -4.85 1.24 7.96
N ASN A 4 -4.20 1.88 8.93
CA ASN A 4 -4.77 2.97 9.73
C ASN A 4 -5.06 4.24 8.91
N ARG A 5 -4.46 4.42 7.72
CA ARG A 5 -4.77 5.54 6.81
C ARG A 5 -5.98 5.25 5.91
N ILE A 6 -6.23 3.98 5.61
CA ILE A 6 -7.36 3.52 4.78
C ILE A 6 -8.64 3.40 5.63
N LEU A 7 -8.49 3.18 6.95
CA LEU A 7 -9.58 3.11 7.92
C LEU A 7 -10.20 4.49 8.21
N LYS A 8 -11.04 5.00 7.31
CA LYS A 8 -12.03 6.05 7.65
C LYS A 8 -13.35 5.36 7.98
N HIS A 9 -13.83 5.54 9.22
CA HIS A 9 -14.87 4.77 9.91
C HIS A 9 -14.47 3.32 10.27
N GLU A 10 -14.90 2.89 11.45
CA GLU A 10 -14.45 1.72 12.23
C GLU A 10 -14.59 0.33 11.59
N LYS A 11 -14.86 0.24 10.28
CA LYS A 11 -15.05 -1.00 9.52
C LYS A 11 -13.73 -1.71 9.24
N LYS A 12 -13.08 -2.20 10.30
CA LYS A 12 -11.80 -2.92 10.29
C LYS A 12 -11.86 -4.18 9.43
N SER A 13 -12.93 -4.97 9.56
CA SER A 13 -13.11 -6.23 8.81
C SER A 13 -13.09 -6.04 7.30
N LEU A 14 -13.77 -4.99 6.80
CA LEU A 14 -13.85 -4.71 5.36
C LEU A 14 -12.49 -4.29 4.79
N ALA A 15 -11.73 -3.47 5.53
CA ALA A 15 -10.39 -3.06 5.12
C ALA A 15 -9.44 -4.27 5.00
N TYR A 16 -9.47 -5.17 5.98
CA TYR A 16 -8.67 -6.40 5.94
C TYR A 16 -9.07 -7.30 4.76
N GLN A 17 -10.37 -7.44 4.47
CA GLN A 17 -10.83 -8.20 3.31
C GLN A 17 -10.34 -7.63 1.98
N ILE A 18 -10.38 -6.31 1.80
CA ILE A 18 -9.91 -5.65 0.57
C ILE A 18 -8.39 -5.86 0.41
N ILE A 19 -7.62 -5.64 1.48
CA ILE A 19 -6.17 -5.83 1.47
C ILE A 19 -5.82 -7.28 1.12
N TYR A 20 -6.46 -8.25 1.77
CA TYR A 20 -6.18 -9.67 1.53
C TYR A 20 -6.52 -10.10 0.09
N ARG A 21 -7.65 -9.61 -0.45
CA ARG A 21 -8.04 -9.84 -1.85
C ARG A 21 -7.03 -9.26 -2.84
N VAL A 22 -6.53 -8.05 -2.58
CA VAL A 22 -5.51 -7.40 -3.41
C VAL A 22 -4.19 -8.16 -3.34
N MET A 23 -3.73 -8.54 -2.15
CA MET A 23 -2.51 -9.32 -1.97
C MET A 23 -2.57 -10.66 -2.71
N LYS A 24 -3.70 -11.37 -2.63
CA LYS A 24 -3.91 -12.62 -3.37
C LYS A 24 -3.84 -12.43 -4.89
N LYS A 25 -4.46 -11.38 -5.42
CA LYS A 25 -4.40 -11.05 -6.85
C LYS A 25 -2.98 -10.70 -7.32
N ILE A 26 -2.21 -9.97 -6.52
CA ILE A 26 -0.82 -9.60 -6.84
C ILE A 26 0.07 -10.84 -6.85
N GLN A 27 -0.10 -11.75 -5.89
CA GLN A 27 0.64 -13.01 -5.84
C GLN A 27 0.37 -13.86 -7.08
N GLN A 28 -0.89 -13.97 -7.51
CA GLN A 28 -1.25 -14.71 -8.73
C GLN A 28 -0.67 -14.10 -10.00
N LYS A 29 -0.56 -12.77 -10.07
CA LYS A 29 -0.03 -12.07 -11.25
C LYS A 29 1.49 -12.02 -11.32
N THR A 30 2.18 -12.09 -10.18
CA THR A 30 3.60 -11.72 -10.10
C THR A 30 4.51 -12.86 -9.64
N GLU A 31 3.98 -14.06 -9.30
CA GLU A 31 4.72 -15.23 -8.77
C GLU A 31 5.75 -14.92 -7.66
N THR A 32 5.68 -13.74 -7.08
CA THR A 32 6.66 -13.18 -6.16
C THR A 32 5.97 -12.80 -4.86
N ASN A 33 6.77 -12.69 -3.81
CA ASN A 33 6.25 -12.43 -2.47
C ASN A 33 5.52 -11.07 -2.43
N PRO A 34 4.20 -11.03 -2.18
CA PRO A 34 3.40 -9.81 -2.21
C PRO A 34 3.84 -8.77 -1.16
N LEU A 35 4.52 -9.20 -0.09
CA LEU A 35 5.11 -8.27 0.89
C LEU A 35 6.29 -7.48 0.32
N SER A 36 7.07 -8.09 -0.58
CA SER A 36 8.17 -7.41 -1.25
C SER A 36 7.65 -6.36 -2.23
N VAL A 37 6.62 -6.70 -3.00
CA VAL A 37 5.91 -5.75 -3.88
C VAL A 37 5.32 -4.59 -3.07
N LEU A 38 4.70 -4.88 -1.93
CA LEU A 38 4.13 -3.85 -1.06
C LEU A 38 5.21 -2.92 -0.49
N ARG A 39 6.35 -3.46 -0.04
CA ARG A 39 7.48 -2.64 0.44
C ARG A 39 8.05 -1.76 -0.66
N GLN A 40 8.17 -2.29 -1.88
CA GLN A 40 8.66 -1.56 -3.03
C GLN A 40 7.70 -0.44 -3.44
N ALA A 41 6.39 -0.72 -3.44
CA ALA A 41 5.35 0.29 -3.69
C ALA A 41 5.37 1.41 -2.65
N ILE A 42 5.51 1.09 -1.35
CA ILE A 42 5.64 2.10 -0.29
C ILE A 42 6.90 2.94 -0.48
N ARG A 43 8.05 2.32 -0.83
CA ARG A 43 9.29 3.05 -1.11
C ARG A 43 9.14 4.00 -2.29
N GLY A 44 8.50 3.56 -3.38
CA GLY A 44 8.22 4.42 -4.54
C GLY A 44 7.33 5.61 -4.18
N VAL A 45 6.20 5.36 -3.52
CA VAL A 45 5.27 6.42 -3.09
C VAL A 45 5.92 7.40 -2.10
N SER A 46 6.78 6.93 -1.20
CA SER A 46 7.45 7.83 -0.23
C SER A 46 8.52 8.70 -0.89
N LEU A 47 9.20 8.22 -1.94
CA LEU A 47 10.19 9.02 -2.67
C LEU A 47 9.50 10.13 -3.48
N ASP A 48 8.39 9.82 -4.17
CA ASP A 48 7.62 10.82 -4.92
C ASP A 48 7.07 11.95 -4.02
N ILE A 49 6.54 11.60 -2.84
CA ILE A 49 6.03 12.61 -1.89
C ILE A 49 7.18 13.45 -1.33
N ALA A 50 8.35 12.86 -1.07
CA ALA A 50 9.52 13.61 -0.62
C ALA A 50 10.04 14.58 -1.71
N ILE A 51 10.03 14.18 -2.98
CA ILE A 51 10.38 15.07 -4.10
C ILE A 51 9.42 16.25 -4.19
N ILE A 52 8.12 16.02 -3.96
CA ILE A 52 7.11 17.09 -3.92
C ILE A 52 7.35 18.04 -2.71
N LEU A 53 7.77 17.53 -1.56
CA LEU A 53 8.03 18.34 -0.35
C LEU A 53 9.29 19.20 -0.42
N TYR A 54 10.25 18.87 -1.29
CA TYR A 54 11.48 19.66 -1.51
C TYR A 54 11.45 20.51 -2.79
N CYS A 55 10.31 20.59 -3.49
CA CYS A 55 10.15 21.55 -4.57
C CYS A 55 9.71 22.90 -3.95
N PRO A 56 10.59 23.92 -3.88
CA PRO A 56 10.24 25.21 -3.30
C PRO A 56 9.37 25.97 -4.29
N TRP A 57 8.06 25.86 -4.11
CA TRP A 57 7.09 26.86 -4.56
C TRP A 57 6.34 27.38 -3.35
#